data_AF-A0A960L6B6-F1
#
_entry.id   AF-A0A960L6B6-F1
#
_cell.length_a   1.000
_cell.length_b   1.000
_cell.length_c   1.000
_cell.angle_alpha   90.00
_cell.angle_beta   90.00
_cell.angle_gamma   90.00
#
_symmetry.space_group_name_H-M   'P 1'
#
loop_
_entity.id
_entity.type
_entity.pdbx_description
1 polymer ?
#
loop_
_entity_poly.entity_id
_entity_poly.type
_entity_poly.pdbx_seq_one_letter_code
_entity_poly.pdbx_strand_id
1 'polypeptide(L)'
;MTCNLYPHQHELLLTTARSFGAKLAPFLRDAAMAYCQRRTMLPESLQNHLGQLIQEIRRVGTNLNQMAAHANSFQRVTHQDLRNAGRLVLTLERVVSVLQKTLEDLPSSDNASHDHQVDGA
;
A
#
# COMPACT_ATOMS: atom_id res chain seq x y z
N MET A 1 -27.62 0.57 17.88
CA MET A 1 -27.72 1.35 16.62
C MET A 1 -27.92 0.34 15.50
N THR A 2 -29.05 0.39 14.80
CA THR A 2 -29.38 -0.51 13.68
C THR A 2 -29.29 0.29 12.38
N CYS A 3 -28.69 -0.29 11.34
CA CYS A 3 -28.55 0.32 10.01
C CYS A 3 -29.28 -0.57 9.00
N ASN A 4 -30.14 0.02 8.17
CA ASN A 4 -30.82 -0.68 7.10
C ASN A 4 -30.02 -0.49 5.81
N LEU A 5 -29.56 -1.60 5.22
CA LEU A 5 -28.77 -1.62 4.01
C LEU A 5 -29.55 -2.28 2.88
N TYR A 6 -29.42 -1.76 1.66
CA TYR A 6 -29.88 -2.48 0.48
C TYR A 6 -28.99 -3.72 0.23
N PRO A 7 -29.51 -4.78 -0.41
CA PRO A 7 -28.76 -6.03 -0.61
C PRO A 7 -27.38 -5.84 -1.27
N HIS A 8 -27.29 -4.97 -2.28
CA HIS A 8 -26.04 -4.67 -2.98
C HIS A 8 -25.01 -3.95 -2.08
N GLN A 9 -25.46 -3.09 -1.17
CA GLN A 9 -24.57 -2.40 -0.21
C GLN A 9 -24.03 -3.38 0.83
N HIS A 10 -24.87 -4.31 1.28
CA HIS A 10 -24.46 -5.35 2.21
C HIS A 10 -23.43 -6.29 1.58
N GLU A 11 -23.64 -6.69 0.32
CA GLU A 11 -22.68 -7.49 -0.43
C GLU A 11 -21.34 -6.76 -0.63
N LEU A 12 -21.38 -5.48 -1.01
CA LEU A 12 -20.19 -4.64 -1.15
C LEU A 12 -19.41 -4.51 0.17
N LEU A 13 -20.10 -4.34 1.29
CA LEU A 13 -19.45 -4.28 2.60
C LEU A 13 -18.83 -5.63 2.99
N LEU A 14 -19.48 -6.74 2.65
CA LEU A 14 -18.92 -8.07 2.88
C LEU A 14 -17.68 -8.34 2.04
N THR A 15 -17.69 -7.99 0.75
CA THR A 15 -16.52 -8.15 -0.12
C THR A 15 -15.37 -7.27 0.34
N THR A 16 -15.67 -6.04 0.75
CA THR A 16 -14.67 -5.12 1.32
C THR A 16 -14.11 -5.68 2.62
N ALA A 17 -14.94 -6.11 3.57
CA ALA A 17 -14.43 -6.68 4.83
C ALA A 17 -13.48 -7.87 4.58
N ARG A 18 -13.80 -8.72 3.58
CA ARG A 18 -12.93 -9.84 3.17
C ARG A 18 -11.59 -9.39 2.59
N SER A 19 -11.52 -8.30 1.82
CA SER A 19 -10.24 -7.78 1.30
C SER A 19 -9.32 -7.25 2.40
N PHE A 20 -9.88 -6.94 3.58
CA PHE A 20 -9.15 -6.59 4.80
C PHE A 20 -8.92 -7.79 5.74
N GLY A 21 -9.24 -9.02 5.31
CA GLY A 21 -9.05 -10.23 6.13
C GLY A 21 -10.00 -10.32 7.34
N ALA A 22 -11.05 -9.50 7.39
CA ALA A 22 -11.90 -9.34 8.56
C ALA A 22 -13.35 -9.79 8.31
N LYS A 23 -14.05 -10.15 9.41
CA LYS A 23 -15.51 -10.29 9.39
C LYS A 23 -16.14 -8.89 9.38
N LEU A 24 -17.36 -8.78 8.85
CA LEU A 24 -18.06 -7.50 8.67
C LEU A 24 -18.17 -6.66 9.95
N ALA A 25 -18.63 -7.24 11.05
CA ALA A 25 -18.82 -6.49 12.31
C ALA A 25 -17.51 -5.95 12.91
N PRO A 26 -16.41 -6.74 13.02
CA PRO A 26 -15.09 -6.21 13.33
C PRO A 26 -14.62 -5.12 12.36
N PHE A 27 -14.74 -5.36 11.05
CA PHE A 27 -14.33 -4.41 10.02
C PHE A 27 -15.03 -3.05 10.18
N LEU A 28 -16.35 -3.02 10.37
CA LEU A 28 -17.10 -1.78 10.56
C LEU A 28 -16.68 -1.02 11.82
N ARG A 29 -16.36 -1.74 12.90
CA ARG A 29 -15.86 -1.14 14.13
C ARG A 29 -14.49 -0.51 13.91
N ASP A 30 -13.59 -1.24 13.27
CA ASP A 30 -12.24 -0.78 13.00
C ASP A 30 -12.25 0.40 12.01
N ALA A 31 -13.11 0.35 10.99
CA ALA A 31 -13.34 1.46 10.05
C ALA A 31 -13.87 2.71 10.75
N ALA A 32 -14.84 2.56 11.66
CA ALA A 32 -15.35 3.68 12.45
C ALA A 32 -14.26 4.28 13.35
N MET A 33 -13.45 3.45 14.00
CA MET A 33 -12.33 3.92 14.81
C MET A 33 -11.26 4.62 13.97
N ALA A 34 -10.90 4.05 12.82
CA ALA A 34 -9.92 4.62 11.91
C ALA A 34 -10.38 5.99 11.39
N TYR A 35 -11.66 6.11 11.01
CA TYR A 35 -12.27 7.39 10.63
C TYR A 35 -12.17 8.43 11.75
N CYS A 36 -12.57 8.07 12.98
CA CYS A 36 -12.48 8.96 14.14
C CYS A 36 -11.04 9.39 14.45
N GLN A 37 -10.06 8.50 14.22
CA GLN A 37 -8.65 8.76 14.46
C GLN A 37 -7.91 9.38 13.26
N ARG A 38 -8.61 9.65 12.14
CA ARG A 38 -8.01 10.09 10.86
C ARG A 38 -6.87 9.17 10.40
N ARG A 39 -7.04 7.86 10.58
CA ARG A 39 -6.09 6.83 10.17
C ARG A 39 -6.61 6.11 8.93
N THR A 40 -5.69 5.79 8.03
CA THR A 40 -5.99 4.98 6.85
C THR A 40 -5.90 3.51 7.21
N MET A 41 -6.96 2.75 6.96
CA MET A 41 -6.89 1.30 6.98
C MET A 41 -6.32 0.80 5.66
N LEU A 42 -5.41 -0.16 5.74
CA LEU A 42 -4.83 -0.80 4.56
C LEU A 42 -5.32 -2.24 4.46
N PRO A 43 -5.68 -2.71 3.26
CA PRO A 43 -5.90 -4.13 3.00
C PRO A 43 -4.70 -4.97 3.42
N GLU A 44 -4.95 -6.21 3.84
CA GLU A 44 -3.90 -7.12 4.33
C GLU A 44 -2.82 -7.35 3.27
N SER A 45 -3.22 -7.45 2.00
CA SER A 45 -2.30 -7.57 0.87
C SER A 45 -1.31 -6.40 0.83
N LEU A 46 -1.78 -5.15 0.96
CA LEU A 46 -0.91 -3.97 0.94
C LEU A 46 0.00 -3.89 2.16
N GLN A 47 -0.47 -4.29 3.35
CA GLN A 47 0.36 -4.30 4.56
C GLN A 47 1.58 -5.22 4.37
N ASN A 48 1.39 -6.41 3.80
CA ASN A 48 2.46 -7.35 3.51
C ASN A 48 3.47 -6.79 2.49
N HIS A 49 2.99 -6.18 1.39
CA HIS A 49 3.87 -5.58 0.38
C HIS A 49 4.64 -4.37 0.92
N LEU A 50 4.03 -3.53 1.77
CA LEU A 50 4.72 -2.42 2.43
C LEU A 50 5.84 -2.91 3.35
N GLY A 51 5.60 -3.98 4.11
CA GLY A 51 6.63 -4.60 4.94
C GLY A 51 7.84 -5.06 4.11
N GLN A 52 7.58 -5.71 2.97
CA GLN A 52 8.63 -6.14 2.03
C GLN A 52 9.39 -4.94 1.43
N LEU A 53 8.68 -3.88 1.02
CA LEU A 53 9.32 -2.67 0.51
C LEU A 53 10.24 -2.03 1.55
N ILE A 54 9.80 -1.90 2.81
CA ILE A 54 10.63 -1.35 3.88
C ILE A 54 11.90 -2.19 4.07
N GLN A 55 11.80 -3.51 4.01
CA GLN A 55 12.97 -4.40 4.11
C GLN A 55 13.94 -4.20 2.95
N GLU A 56 13.45 -4.12 1.71
CA GLU A 56 14.29 -3.88 0.53
C GLU A 56 14.95 -2.50 0.58
N ILE A 57 14.23 -1.44 1.00
CA ILE A 57 14.81 -0.11 1.23
C ILE A 57 15.95 -0.17 2.24
N ARG A 58 15.75 -0.87 3.38
CA ARG A 58 16.79 -1.03 4.40
C ARG A 58 18.01 -1.78 3.86
N ARG A 59 17.78 -2.83 3.08
CA ARG A 59 18.85 -3.62 2.45
C ARG A 59 19.68 -2.78 1.48
N VAL A 60 19.01 -2.02 0.62
CA VAL A 60 19.66 -1.09 -0.32
C VAL A 60 20.46 -0.03 0.44
N GLY A 61 19.85 0.61 1.45
CA GLY A 61 20.53 1.61 2.27
C GLY A 61 21.76 1.05 2.99
N THR A 62 21.68 -0.17 3.51
CA THR A 62 22.80 -0.85 4.17
C THR A 62 23.96 -1.09 3.21
N ASN A 63 23.66 -1.60 2.01
CA ASN A 63 24.68 -1.86 0.99
C ASN A 63 25.34 -0.56 0.49
N LEU A 64 24.55 0.49 0.25
CA LEU A 64 25.09 1.81 -0.12
C LEU A 64 26.00 2.37 0.97
N ASN A 65 25.62 2.21 2.25
CA ASN A 65 26.43 2.68 3.36
C ASN A 65 27.75 1.89 3.47
N GLN A 66 27.73 0.58 3.24
CA GLN A 66 28.95 -0.24 3.20
C GLN A 66 29.88 0.20 2.06
N MET A 67 29.33 0.48 0.88
CA MET A 67 30.10 0.98 -0.26
C MET A 67 30.70 2.36 0.01
N ALA A 68 29.94 3.26 0.64
CA ALA A 68 30.45 4.56 1.05
C ALA A 68 31.56 4.44 2.09
N ALA A 69 31.40 3.57 3.09
CA ALA A 69 32.44 3.28 4.08
C ALA A 69 33.71 2.72 3.42
N HIS A 70 33.57 1.77 2.50
CA HIS A 70 34.68 1.21 1.73
C HIS A 70 35.39 2.30 0.89
N ALA A 71 34.63 3.10 0.15
CA ALA A 71 35.19 4.20 -0.63
C ALA A 71 35.94 5.23 0.23
N ASN A 72 35.42 5.54 1.42
CA ASN A 72 36.08 6.43 2.37
C ASN A 72 37.36 5.81 2.95
N SER A 73 37.36 4.51 3.27
CA SER A 73 38.54 3.79 3.77
C SER A 73 39.66 3.68 2.75
N PHE A 74 39.34 3.50 1.47
CA PHE A 74 40.33 3.34 0.39
C PHE A 74 40.56 4.62 -0.44
N GLN A 75 39.88 5.73 -0.11
CA GLN A 75 39.84 6.99 -0.87
C GLN A 75 39.59 6.82 -2.38
N ARG A 76 38.94 5.73 -2.78
CA ARG A 76 38.69 5.38 -4.18
C ARG A 76 37.34 4.69 -4.30
N VAL A 77 36.50 5.24 -5.17
CA VAL A 77 35.28 4.59 -5.67
C VAL A 77 35.65 3.78 -6.90
N THR A 78 35.28 2.50 -6.95
CA THR A 78 35.51 1.69 -8.16
C THR A 78 34.31 1.76 -9.10
N HIS A 79 34.54 1.52 -10.40
CA HIS A 79 33.43 1.35 -11.36
C HIS A 79 32.49 0.20 -11.00
N GLN A 80 33.00 -0.81 -10.28
CA GLN A 80 32.19 -1.93 -9.80
C GLN A 80 31.24 -1.48 -8.70
N ASP A 81 31.68 -0.59 -7.81
CA ASP A 81 30.82 0.03 -6.79
C ASP A 81 29.67 0.79 -7.46
N LEU A 82 29.96 1.67 -8.42
CA LEU A 82 28.93 2.41 -9.15
C LEU A 82 27.91 1.48 -9.85
N ARG A 83 28.37 0.39 -10.47
CA ARG A 83 27.48 -0.62 -11.06
C ARG A 83 26.61 -1.33 -10.02
N ASN A 84 27.16 -1.64 -8.85
CA ASN A 84 26.43 -2.30 -7.77
C ASN A 84 25.35 -1.38 -7.18
N ALA A 85 25.67 -0.09 -6.96
CA ALA A 85 24.68 0.92 -6.55
C ALA A 85 23.54 1.02 -7.58
N GLY A 86 23.87 1.11 -8.87
CA GLY A 86 22.87 1.18 -9.94
C GLY A 86 21.93 -0.04 -9.95
N ARG A 87 22.45 -1.25 -9.74
CA ARG A 87 21.61 -2.47 -9.65
C ARG A 87 20.66 -2.43 -8.45
N LEU A 88 21.12 -1.93 -7.31
CA LEU A 88 20.30 -1.81 -6.10
C LEU A 88 19.17 -0.79 -6.29
N VAL A 89 19.47 0.36 -6.91
CA VAL A 89 18.45 1.37 -7.25
C VAL A 89 17.40 0.80 -8.21
N LEU A 90 17.82 0.14 -9.28
CA LEU A 90 16.91 -0.51 -10.24
C LEU A 90 16.02 -1.58 -9.58
N THR A 91 16.55 -2.30 -8.59
CA THR A 91 15.77 -3.28 -7.83
C THR A 91 14.70 -2.58 -7.00
N LEU A 92 15.07 -1.47 -6.35
CA LEU A 92 14.14 -0.65 -5.58
C LEU A 92 13.01 -0.09 -6.44
N GLU A 93 13.36 0.49 -7.61
CA GLU A 93 12.40 1.04 -8.57
C GLU A 93 11.39 -0.01 -9.04
N ARG A 94 11.84 -1.24 -9.28
CA ARG A 94 10.96 -2.35 -9.66
C ARG A 94 9.95 -2.68 -8.56
N VAL A 95 10.38 -2.73 -7.29
CA VAL A 95 9.48 -3.01 -6.16
C VAL A 95 8.47 -1.87 -5.98
N VAL A 96 8.90 -0.61 -6.11
CA VAL A 96 8.01 0.56 -6.03
C VAL A 96 6.97 0.54 -7.15
N SER A 97 7.35 0.20 -8.38
CA SER A 97 6.43 0.12 -9.52
C SER A 97 5.34 -0.95 -9.33
N VAL A 98 5.68 -2.12 -8.79
CA VAL A 98 4.70 -3.16 -8.46
C VAL A 98 3.69 -2.67 -7.41
N LEU A 99 4.18 -1.95 -6.39
CA LEU A 99 3.32 -1.37 -5.36
C LEU A 99 2.39 -0.28 -5.90
N GLN A 100 2.88 0.60 -6.79
CA GLN A 100 2.05 1.61 -7.46
C GLN A 100 0.93 0.97 -8.25
N LYS A 101 1.24 -0.05 -9.06
CA LYS A 101 0.24 -0.79 -9.83
C LYS A 101 -0.81 -1.45 -8.93
N THR A 102 -0.37 -2.03 -7.81
CA THR A 102 -1.27 -2.65 -6.83
C THR A 102 -2.18 -1.61 -6.15
N LEU A 103 -1.71 -0.36 -6.03
CA LEU A 103 -2.49 0.76 -5.51
C LEU A 103 -3.53 1.26 -6.52
N GLU A 104 -3.17 1.29 -7.81
CA GLU A 104 -4.07 1.67 -8.92
C GLU A 104 -5.18 0.62 -9.16
N ASP A 105 -4.89 -0.66 -8.94
CA ASP A 105 -5.83 -1.77 -9.10
C ASP A 105 -6.86 -1.86 -7.94
N LEU A 106 -6.74 -1.04 -6.88
CA LEU A 106 -7.73 -0.98 -5.82
C LEU A 106 -8.99 -0.27 -6.33
N PRO A 107 -10.19 -0.83 -6.09
CA PRO A 107 -11.43 -0.20 -6.52
C PRO A 107 -11.52 1.21 -5.93
N SER A 108 -11.50 2.21 -6.81
CA SER A 108 -11.63 3.61 -6.43
C SER A 108 -13.00 3.80 -5.77
N SER A 109 -13.00 4.28 -4.52
CA SER A 109 -14.22 4.58 -3.76
C SER A 109 -15.10 5.67 -4.41
N ASP A 110 -14.67 6.27 -5.53
CA ASP A 110 -15.35 7.37 -6.21
C ASP A 110 -16.55 6.96 -7.08
N ASN A 111 -16.76 5.67 -7.35
CA ASN A 111 -17.89 5.23 -8.20
C ASN A 111 -19.24 5.16 -7.46
N ALA A 112 -19.33 5.56 -6.18
CA ALA A 112 -20.59 5.54 -5.42
C ALA A 112 -21.39 6.85 -5.51
N SER A 113 -20.93 7.86 -6.26
CA SER A 113 -21.51 9.22 -6.25
C SER A 113 -22.19 9.66 -7.54
N HIS A 114 -22.42 8.77 -8.51
CA HIS A 114 -23.10 9.10 -9.77
C HIS A 114 -24.14 8.03 -10.13
N ASP A 115 -25.27 8.01 -9.40
CA ASP A 115 -26.55 7.53 -9.91
C ASP A 115 -27.68 7.91 -8.95
N HIS A 116 -27.98 9.20 -8.88
CA HIS A 116 -29.32 9.68 -8.56
C HIS A 116 -29.51 11.05 -9.23
N GLN A 117 -29.57 11.01 -10.56
CA GLN A 117 -30.25 12.06 -11.29
C GLN A 117 -31.75 11.83 -11.13
N VAL A 118 -32.36 12.85 -10.58
CA VAL A 118 -33.77 13.02 -10.24
C VAL A 118 -34.62 12.86 -11.50
N ASP A 119 -35.45 11.81 -11.56
CA ASP A 119 -36.65 11.85 -12.38
C ASP A 119 -37.80 12.31 -11.49
N GLY A 120 -38.11 13.60 -11.62
CA GLY A 120 -39.37 14.16 -11.20
C GLY A 120 -40.46 13.80 -12.22
N ALA A 121 -41.54 13.24 -11.72
CA ALA A 121 -42.88 13.32 -12.29
C ALA A 121 -43.91 13.16 -11.17
#